data_AF-A0A961NIM7-F1
#
_entry.id   AF-A0A961NIM7-F1
#
_cell.length_a   1.000
_cell.length_b   1.000
_cell.length_c   1.000
_cell.angle_alpha   90.00
_cell.angle_beta   90.00
_cell.angle_gamma   90.00
#
_symmetry.space_group_name_H-M   'P 1'
#
loop_
_entity.id
_entity.type
_entity.pdbx_description
1 polymer ?
#
loop_
_entity_poly.entity_id
_entity_poly.type
_entity_poly.pdbx_seq_one_letter_code
_entity_poly.pdbx_strand_id
1 'polypeptide(L)'
;YYTGTVGDIARNLHQHFEDLQLKGSPTDRSYPSLDHLMRATAVRGERERIHPLLAAQCIQAILSGGLYPRILLSATLSRLAHDHDSHSRHYYDHARCALIKASLNRMRARRPEYCNFEEVQETMDESNMNTEYRLGRLFAVLEHVQRKALGLEINRTIRDRYFSSAATRPAQVFPVIVNLAQHHLSKLKHKGNQIYFEKIIQNILEPVKEYPHGNVSLEGQGLFTLGYYHQKQDLFKKKESGEEVEEEQEQED
;
A
#
# COMPACT_ATOMS: atom_id res chain seq x y z
N TYR A 1 -31.08 11.35 5.53
CA TYR A 1 -31.20 12.69 4.92
C TYR A 1 -30.08 13.56 5.49
N TYR A 2 -29.34 14.30 4.67
CA TYR A 2 -28.26 15.19 5.12
C TYR A 2 -28.72 16.64 4.97
N THR A 3 -28.54 17.45 6.02
CA THR A 3 -28.88 18.88 6.05
C THR A 3 -27.59 19.68 6.17
N GLY A 4 -27.30 20.53 5.19
CA GLY A 4 -26.13 21.41 5.20
C GLY A 4 -26.24 22.46 4.09
N THR A 5 -25.40 23.48 4.15
CA THR A 5 -25.35 24.47 3.07
C THR A 5 -24.61 23.87 1.86
N VAL A 6 -24.87 24.42 0.67
CA VAL A 6 -24.10 24.06 -0.55
C VAL A 6 -22.60 24.29 -0.33
N GLY A 7 -22.23 25.34 0.43
CA GLY A 7 -20.85 25.61 0.78
C GLY A 7 -20.21 24.52 1.66
N ASP A 8 -20.95 23.99 2.65
CA ASP A 8 -20.46 22.89 3.49
C ASP A 8 -20.25 21.62 2.67
N ILE A 9 -21.20 21.30 1.80
CA ILE A 9 -21.10 20.13 0.91
C ILE A 9 -19.90 20.26 -0.03
N ALA A 10 -19.71 21.43 -0.64
CA ALA A 10 -18.58 21.68 -1.52
C ALA A 10 -17.23 21.52 -0.81
N ARG A 11 -17.10 22.05 0.42
CA ARG A 11 -15.90 21.88 1.25
C ARG A 11 -15.64 20.42 1.60
N ASN A 12 -16.67 19.70 2.02
CA ASN A 12 -16.53 18.29 2.40
C ASN A 12 -16.21 17.38 1.19
N LEU A 13 -16.76 17.72 0.02
CA LEU A 13 -16.43 17.04 -1.23
C LEU A 13 -15.00 17.33 -1.68
N HIS A 14 -14.53 18.57 -1.55
CA HIS A 14 -13.13 18.91 -1.80
C HIS A 14 -12.20 18.12 -0.87
N GLN A 15 -12.49 18.12 0.43
CA GLN A 15 -11.72 17.32 1.41
C GLN A 15 -11.70 15.83 1.05
N HIS A 16 -12.81 15.26 0.56
CA HIS A 16 -12.85 13.87 0.10
C HIS A 16 -11.82 13.58 -0.99
N PHE A 17 -11.67 14.48 -1.96
CA PHE A 17 -10.69 14.30 -3.03
C PHE A 17 -9.25 14.49 -2.53
N GLU A 18 -9.01 15.46 -1.65
CA GLU A 18 -7.70 15.63 -0.98
C GLU A 18 -7.32 14.38 -0.18
N ASP A 19 -8.27 13.82 0.57
CA ASP A 19 -8.06 12.59 1.34
C ASP A 19 -7.68 11.40 0.45
N LEU A 20 -8.12 11.38 -0.80
CA LEU A 20 -7.87 10.31 -1.78
C LEU A 20 -6.58 10.52 -2.60
N GLN A 21 -5.93 11.69 -2.53
CA GLN A 21 -4.73 11.94 -3.31
C GLN A 21 -3.65 10.91 -2.97
N LEU A 22 -3.12 10.23 -3.98
CA LEU A 22 -2.09 9.22 -3.78
C LEU A 22 -1.27 9.16 -5.05
N LYS A 23 0.06 9.19 -4.91
CA LYS A 23 0.93 9.08 -6.06
C LYS A 23 0.93 7.64 -6.57
N GLY A 24 0.52 7.48 -7.82
CA GLY A 24 0.55 6.21 -8.54
C GLY A 24 1.16 6.33 -9.93
N SER A 25 0.79 5.38 -10.78
CA SER A 25 1.11 5.34 -12.21
C SER A 25 0.45 6.52 -12.94
N PRO A 26 1.00 7.00 -14.08
CA PRO A 26 0.34 7.99 -14.93
C PRO A 26 -1.08 7.58 -15.40
N THR A 27 -1.38 6.28 -15.41
CA THR A 27 -2.70 5.75 -15.78
C THR A 27 -3.72 5.77 -14.64
N ASP A 28 -3.27 6.04 -13.41
CA ASP A 28 -4.15 6.04 -12.23
C ASP A 28 -5.01 7.31 -12.20
N ARG A 29 -6.22 7.18 -11.65
CA ARG A 29 -7.19 8.29 -11.63
C ARG A 29 -6.90 9.19 -10.44
N SER A 30 -6.57 10.46 -10.69
CA SER A 30 -6.41 11.47 -9.63
C SER A 30 -7.72 11.75 -8.88
N TYR A 31 -8.86 11.68 -9.57
CA TYR A 31 -10.19 11.91 -9.00
C TYR A 31 -11.12 10.74 -9.33
N PRO A 32 -11.02 9.62 -8.60
CA PRO A 32 -11.86 8.45 -8.88
C PRO A 32 -13.33 8.73 -8.54
N SER A 33 -14.24 8.24 -9.38
CA SER A 33 -15.68 8.33 -9.09
C SER A 33 -16.07 7.42 -7.94
N LEU A 34 -17.18 7.72 -7.26
CA LEU A 34 -17.70 6.85 -6.21
C LEU A 34 -17.95 5.41 -6.70
N ASP A 35 -18.46 5.23 -7.93
CA ASP A 35 -18.65 3.90 -8.52
C ASP A 35 -17.32 3.14 -8.65
N HIS A 36 -16.25 3.82 -9.08
CA HIS A 36 -14.91 3.23 -9.17
C HIS A 36 -14.39 2.81 -7.79
N LEU A 37 -14.56 3.69 -6.78
CA LEU A 37 -14.17 3.40 -5.39
C LEU A 37 -14.97 2.22 -4.81
N MET A 38 -16.28 2.14 -5.07
CA MET A 38 -17.11 1.04 -4.57
C MET A 38 -16.76 -0.28 -5.26
N ARG A 39 -16.53 -0.27 -6.57
CA ARG A 39 -16.04 -1.46 -7.31
C ARG A 39 -14.69 -1.93 -6.78
N ALA A 40 -13.82 -1.03 -6.34
CA ALA A 40 -12.53 -1.39 -5.75
C ALA A 40 -12.67 -2.28 -4.49
N THR A 41 -13.80 -2.21 -3.79
CA THR A 41 -14.13 -3.01 -2.60
C THR A 41 -14.79 -4.37 -2.92
N ALA A 42 -15.28 -4.54 -4.16
CA ALA A 42 -15.98 -5.75 -4.57
C ALA A 42 -15.03 -6.79 -5.16
N VAL A 43 -15.42 -8.07 -5.05
CA VAL A 43 -14.68 -9.16 -5.70
C VAL A 43 -14.74 -8.96 -7.21
N ARG A 44 -13.57 -8.89 -7.88
CA ARG A 44 -13.45 -8.65 -9.34
C ARG A 44 -14.09 -7.34 -9.83
N GLY A 45 -14.45 -6.40 -8.94
CA GLY A 45 -15.14 -5.17 -9.34
C GLY A 45 -16.58 -5.36 -9.83
N GLU A 46 -17.19 -6.52 -9.54
CA GLU A 46 -18.59 -6.84 -9.85
C GLU A 46 -19.52 -6.00 -8.96
N ARG A 47 -20.42 -5.22 -9.59
CA ARG A 47 -21.29 -4.28 -8.85
C ARG A 47 -22.24 -5.00 -7.90
N GLU A 48 -22.65 -6.20 -8.27
CA GLU A 48 -23.56 -7.08 -7.51
C GLU A 48 -22.94 -7.55 -6.20
N ARG A 49 -21.60 -7.50 -6.08
CA ARG A 49 -20.86 -7.90 -4.88
C ARG A 49 -20.48 -6.73 -3.98
N ILE A 50 -20.89 -5.52 -4.32
CA ILE A 50 -20.72 -4.36 -3.45
C ILE A 50 -21.68 -4.50 -2.28
N HIS A 51 -21.18 -4.32 -1.05
CA HIS A 51 -22.03 -4.37 0.12
C HIS A 51 -23.12 -3.27 0.03
N PRO A 52 -24.43 -3.59 0.11
CA PRO A 52 -25.51 -2.66 -0.23
C PRO A 52 -25.48 -1.34 0.58
N LEU A 53 -25.08 -1.40 1.85
CA LEU A 53 -25.01 -0.23 2.72
C LEU A 53 -23.72 0.59 2.57
N LEU A 54 -22.68 0.05 1.93
CA LEU A 54 -21.36 0.67 1.89
C LEU A 54 -21.40 1.99 1.11
N ALA A 55 -22.06 2.00 -0.05
CA ALA A 55 -22.19 3.19 -0.86
C ALA A 55 -22.92 4.31 -0.11
N ALA A 56 -24.05 4.00 0.53
CA ALA A 56 -24.83 4.98 1.28
C ALA A 56 -24.04 5.56 2.47
N GLN A 57 -23.35 4.71 3.23
CA GLN A 57 -22.52 5.16 4.36
C GLN A 57 -21.31 5.98 3.91
N CYS A 58 -20.69 5.63 2.77
CA CYS A 58 -19.60 6.43 2.19
C CYS A 58 -20.11 7.80 1.72
N ILE A 59 -21.26 7.86 1.04
CA ILE A 59 -21.88 9.13 0.64
C ILE A 59 -22.16 9.98 1.87
N GLN A 60 -22.73 9.40 2.94
CA GLN A 60 -22.96 10.12 4.17
C GLN A 60 -21.66 10.68 4.77
N ALA A 61 -20.59 9.87 4.83
CA ALA A 61 -19.28 10.31 5.30
C ALA A 61 -18.68 11.43 4.43
N ILE A 62 -18.87 11.36 3.11
CA ILE A 62 -18.41 12.38 2.16
C ILE A 62 -19.19 13.68 2.38
N LEU A 63 -20.51 13.63 2.38
CA LEU A 63 -21.35 14.82 2.51
C LEU A 63 -21.23 15.49 3.88
N SER A 64 -21.09 14.71 4.95
CA SER A 64 -20.93 15.23 6.31
C SER A 64 -19.50 15.60 6.69
N GLY A 65 -18.51 15.27 5.85
CA GLY A 65 -17.11 15.37 6.23
C GLY A 65 -16.74 14.48 7.42
N GLY A 66 -17.50 13.41 7.69
CA GLY A 66 -17.30 12.48 8.80
C GLY A 66 -16.30 11.35 8.52
N LEU A 67 -16.21 10.41 9.46
CA LEU A 67 -15.41 9.20 9.29
C LEU A 67 -16.00 8.29 8.21
N TYR A 68 -15.15 7.66 7.41
CA TYR A 68 -15.60 6.54 6.58
C TYR A 68 -16.03 5.36 7.43
N PRO A 69 -16.99 4.55 6.94
CA PRO A 69 -17.42 3.37 7.66
C PRO A 69 -16.27 2.36 7.77
N ARG A 70 -16.08 1.76 8.96
CA ARG A 70 -14.97 0.81 9.22
C ARG A 70 -14.96 -0.40 8.28
N ILE A 71 -16.14 -0.78 7.76
CA ILE A 71 -16.28 -1.84 6.76
C ILE A 71 -15.59 -1.49 5.43
N LEU A 72 -15.43 -0.20 5.10
CA LEU A 72 -14.66 0.23 3.93
C LEU A 72 -13.21 -0.22 4.04
N LEU A 73 -12.57 0.08 5.19
CA LEU A 73 -11.18 -0.27 5.45
C LEU A 73 -10.97 -1.79 5.45
N SER A 74 -11.84 -2.56 6.12
CA SER A 74 -11.71 -4.02 6.13
C SER A 74 -11.94 -4.65 4.75
N ALA A 75 -12.89 -4.12 3.97
CA ALA A 75 -13.16 -4.60 2.63
C ALA A 75 -12.00 -4.31 1.66
N THR A 76 -11.44 -3.08 1.67
CA THR A 76 -10.31 -2.71 0.80
C THR A 76 -9.07 -3.55 1.12
N LEU A 77 -8.74 -3.73 2.41
CA LEU A 77 -7.62 -4.57 2.85
C LEU A 77 -7.82 -6.03 2.42
N SER A 78 -9.03 -6.57 2.63
CA SER A 78 -9.35 -7.93 2.21
C SER A 78 -9.17 -8.11 0.70
N ARG A 79 -9.62 -7.14 -0.12
CA ARG A 79 -9.46 -7.22 -1.58
C ARG A 79 -8.00 -7.16 -2.01
N LEU A 80 -7.23 -6.22 -1.47
CA LEU A 80 -5.81 -6.06 -1.82
C LEU A 80 -4.97 -7.28 -1.44
N ALA A 81 -5.36 -7.98 -0.37
CA ALA A 81 -4.71 -9.20 0.10
C ALA A 81 -5.01 -10.45 -0.74
N HIS A 82 -6.16 -10.51 -1.43
CA HIS A 82 -6.62 -11.71 -2.15
C HIS A 82 -6.57 -11.58 -3.68
N ASP A 83 -6.47 -10.36 -4.20
CA ASP A 83 -6.39 -10.14 -5.64
C ASP A 83 -4.94 -10.35 -6.12
N HIS A 84 -4.63 -11.59 -6.49
CA HIS A 84 -3.30 -12.00 -6.99
C HIS A 84 -3.12 -11.78 -8.51
N ASP A 85 -1.91 -11.30 -8.85
CA ASP A 85 -1.09 -11.29 -10.08
C ASP A 85 -1.80 -11.59 -11.42
N SER A 86 -2.84 -10.84 -11.73
CA SER A 86 -3.29 -10.67 -13.11
C SER A 86 -3.19 -9.19 -13.43
N HIS A 87 -2.62 -8.85 -14.60
CA HIS A 87 -2.43 -7.46 -15.02
C HIS A 87 -3.72 -6.62 -14.99
N SER A 88 -4.89 -7.26 -15.17
CA SER A 88 -6.20 -6.62 -15.06
C SER A 88 -6.67 -6.39 -13.60
N ARG A 89 -6.09 -7.09 -12.61
CA ARG A 89 -6.51 -7.07 -11.19
C ARG A 89 -5.83 -5.98 -10.34
N HIS A 90 -4.67 -5.47 -10.76
CA HIS A 90 -4.02 -4.31 -10.12
C HIS A 90 -4.72 -2.97 -10.44
N TYR A 91 -5.71 -2.97 -11.34
CA TYR A 91 -6.47 -1.79 -11.74
C TYR A 91 -7.09 -1.01 -10.57
N TYR A 92 -7.44 -1.70 -9.48
CA TYR A 92 -8.04 -1.08 -8.30
C TYR A 92 -7.05 -0.85 -7.15
N ASP A 93 -5.78 -1.23 -7.28
CA ASP A 93 -4.84 -1.16 -6.15
C ASP A 93 -4.56 0.28 -5.72
N HIS A 94 -4.41 1.21 -6.68
CA HIS A 94 -4.31 2.64 -6.39
C HIS A 94 -5.54 3.14 -5.63
N ALA A 95 -6.75 2.85 -6.14
CA ALA A 95 -8.01 3.26 -5.50
C ALA A 95 -8.18 2.64 -4.09
N ARG A 96 -7.77 1.38 -3.89
CA ARG A 96 -7.79 0.71 -2.58
C ARG A 96 -6.85 1.39 -1.61
N CYS A 97 -5.61 1.66 -2.02
CA CYS A 97 -4.64 2.37 -1.20
C CYS A 97 -5.12 3.80 -0.89
N ALA A 98 -5.69 4.52 -1.85
CA ALA A 98 -6.27 5.84 -1.64
C ALA A 98 -7.40 5.80 -0.58
N LEU A 99 -8.29 4.80 -0.64
CA LEU A 99 -9.34 4.62 0.37
C LEU A 99 -8.79 4.28 1.76
N ILE A 100 -7.71 3.49 1.84
CA ILE A 100 -7.04 3.18 3.10
C ILE A 100 -6.42 4.46 3.67
N LYS A 101 -5.65 5.22 2.86
CA LYS A 101 -5.06 6.52 3.24
C LYS A 101 -6.12 7.47 3.78
N ALA A 102 -7.19 7.66 3.00
CA ALA A 102 -8.32 8.52 3.35
C ALA A 102 -8.96 8.09 4.67
N SER A 103 -9.16 6.78 4.88
CA SER A 103 -9.74 6.26 6.13
C SER A 103 -8.85 6.54 7.34
N LEU A 104 -7.54 6.27 7.24
CA LEU A 104 -6.60 6.47 8.35
C LEU A 104 -6.39 7.94 8.67
N ASN A 105 -6.19 8.80 7.67
CA ASN A 105 -5.99 10.24 7.89
C ASN A 105 -7.26 10.88 8.47
N ARG A 106 -8.45 10.47 8.04
CA ARG A 106 -9.70 10.93 8.67
C ARG A 106 -9.84 10.47 10.11
N MET A 107 -9.44 9.23 10.42
CA MET A 107 -9.45 8.70 11.79
C MET A 107 -8.50 9.50 12.68
N ARG A 108 -7.26 9.72 12.24
CA ARG A 108 -6.30 10.59 12.91
C ARG A 108 -6.87 11.97 13.21
N ALA A 109 -7.44 12.63 12.19
CA ALA A 109 -7.93 14.00 12.32
C ALA A 109 -9.16 14.15 13.23
N ARG A 110 -9.99 13.09 13.38
CA ARG A 110 -11.30 13.17 14.02
C ARG A 110 -11.43 12.35 15.31
N ARG A 111 -10.45 11.50 15.62
CA ARG A 111 -10.45 10.69 16.85
C ARG A 111 -9.22 11.02 17.69
N PRO A 112 -9.42 11.52 18.93
CA PRO A 112 -8.31 11.82 19.84
C PRO A 112 -7.39 10.62 20.10
N GLU A 113 -7.93 9.40 20.11
CA GLU A 113 -7.17 8.15 20.29
C GLU A 113 -6.07 7.93 19.23
N TYR A 114 -6.23 8.54 18.04
CA TYR A 114 -5.31 8.38 16.91
C TYR A 114 -4.48 9.64 16.65
N CYS A 115 -4.44 10.61 17.57
CA CYS A 115 -3.70 11.86 17.37
C CYS A 115 -2.18 11.66 17.18
N ASN A 116 -1.64 10.58 17.76
CA ASN A 116 -0.24 10.18 17.65
C ASN A 116 0.06 9.40 16.36
N PHE A 117 -0.95 9.05 15.56
CA PHE A 117 -0.69 8.47 14.24
C PHE A 117 -0.07 9.53 13.36
N GLU A 118 1.05 9.18 12.74
CA GLU A 118 1.67 10.00 11.71
C GLU A 118 0.75 10.06 10.49
N GLU A 119 0.64 11.24 9.90
CA GLU A 119 -0.19 11.43 8.71
C GLU A 119 0.45 10.75 7.52
N VAL A 120 -0.31 9.89 6.84
CA VAL A 120 0.21 9.24 5.64
C VAL A 120 0.14 10.23 4.48
N GLN A 121 1.32 10.56 3.95
CA GLN A 121 1.51 11.45 2.82
C GLN A 121 1.05 10.81 1.51
N GLU A 122 0.96 11.61 0.44
CA GLU A 122 0.62 11.12 -0.90
C GLU A 122 1.74 10.29 -1.54
N THR A 123 2.98 10.53 -1.12
CA THR A 123 4.19 9.88 -1.64
C THR A 123 4.88 9.09 -0.55
N MET A 124 5.86 8.28 -0.95
CA MET A 124 6.71 7.57 0.00
C MET A 124 7.43 8.55 0.92
N ASP A 125 7.29 8.31 2.22
CA ASP A 125 8.04 8.98 3.28
C ASP A 125 9.04 8.00 3.90
N GLU A 126 10.33 8.31 3.80
CA GLU A 126 11.40 7.50 4.38
C GLU A 126 11.60 7.74 5.88
N SER A 127 11.19 8.92 6.36
CA SER A 127 11.33 9.36 7.75
C SER A 127 10.24 8.79 8.66
N ASN A 128 9.12 8.32 8.09
CA ASN A 128 8.01 7.74 8.84
C ASN A 128 8.49 6.65 9.82
N MET A 129 8.23 6.81 11.11
CA MET A 129 8.75 5.91 12.16
C MET A 129 7.77 4.81 12.55
N ASN A 130 6.58 4.76 11.93
CA ASN A 130 5.62 3.70 12.23
C ASN A 130 6.13 2.32 11.77
N THR A 131 6.16 1.38 12.71
CA THR A 131 6.66 0.02 12.49
C THR A 131 5.91 -0.69 11.37
N GLU A 132 4.58 -0.65 11.35
CA GLU A 132 3.80 -1.35 10.33
C GLU A 132 4.04 -0.81 8.92
N TYR A 133 4.09 0.52 8.77
CA TYR A 133 4.42 1.17 7.50
C TYR A 133 5.82 0.79 7.00
N ARG A 134 6.82 0.79 7.89
CA ARG A 134 8.19 0.34 7.58
C ARG A 134 8.24 -1.12 7.17
N LEU A 135 7.50 -2.00 7.86
CA LEU A 135 7.41 -3.41 7.50
C LEU A 135 6.75 -3.60 6.13
N GLY A 136 5.76 -2.77 5.80
CA GLY A 136 5.20 -2.68 4.45
C GLY A 136 6.27 -2.36 3.40
N ARG A 137 7.06 -1.31 3.64
CA ARG A 137 8.18 -0.92 2.77
C ARG A 137 9.19 -2.06 2.62
N LEU A 138 9.59 -2.68 3.73
CA LEU A 138 10.51 -3.82 3.72
C LEU A 138 9.96 -4.93 2.83
N PHE A 139 8.69 -5.30 3.00
CA PHE A 139 8.06 -6.34 2.20
C PHE A 139 8.14 -6.07 0.69
N ALA A 140 7.93 -4.81 0.26
CA ALA A 140 8.05 -4.42 -1.15
C ALA A 140 9.48 -4.59 -1.68
N VAL A 141 10.49 -4.23 -0.89
CA VAL A 141 11.91 -4.41 -1.25
C VAL A 141 12.25 -5.89 -1.37
N LEU A 142 11.82 -6.72 -0.41
CA LEU A 142 12.08 -8.17 -0.46
C LEU A 142 11.41 -8.83 -1.68
N GLU A 143 10.20 -8.41 -2.03
CA GLU A 143 9.51 -8.90 -3.24
C GLU A 143 10.26 -8.48 -4.51
N HIS A 144 10.73 -7.23 -4.55
CA HIS A 144 11.49 -6.72 -5.68
C HIS A 144 12.84 -7.45 -5.85
N VAL A 145 13.56 -7.70 -4.76
CA VAL A 145 14.79 -8.50 -4.75
C VAL A 145 14.53 -9.91 -5.26
N GLN A 146 13.44 -10.57 -4.84
CA GLN A 146 13.05 -11.87 -5.36
C GLN A 146 12.87 -11.83 -6.89
N ARG A 147 12.14 -10.83 -7.40
CA ARG A 147 11.92 -10.66 -8.85
C ARG A 147 13.22 -10.41 -9.62
N LYS A 148 14.14 -9.57 -9.10
CA LYS A 148 15.45 -9.35 -9.73
C LYS A 148 16.34 -10.60 -9.70
N ALA A 149 16.28 -11.40 -8.65
CA ALA A 149 17.13 -12.59 -8.50
C ALA A 149 16.67 -13.79 -9.34
N LEU A 150 15.35 -13.95 -9.52
CA LEU A 150 14.76 -15.13 -10.17
C LEU A 150 14.18 -14.84 -11.55
N GLY A 151 14.05 -13.58 -11.95
CA GLY A 151 13.43 -13.17 -13.21
C GLY A 151 11.90 -13.03 -13.13
N LEU A 152 11.29 -12.65 -14.26
CA LEU A 152 9.86 -12.39 -14.38
C LEU A 152 8.99 -13.66 -14.48
N GLU A 153 9.59 -14.81 -14.79
CA GLU A 153 8.89 -16.10 -14.96
C GLU A 153 8.69 -16.87 -13.65
N ILE A 154 8.67 -16.18 -12.50
CA ILE A 154 8.44 -16.84 -11.22
C ILE A 154 6.96 -17.26 -11.07
N ASN A 155 6.74 -18.54 -10.82
CA ASN A 155 5.39 -19.10 -10.62
C ASN A 155 4.67 -18.55 -9.38
N ARG A 156 5.41 -18.05 -8.38
CA ARG A 156 4.85 -17.54 -7.12
C ARG A 156 5.80 -16.59 -6.40
N THR A 157 5.29 -15.43 -6.01
CA THR A 157 6.05 -14.43 -5.24
C THR A 157 5.88 -14.63 -3.73
N ILE A 158 6.72 -13.97 -2.93
CA ILE A 158 6.48 -13.84 -1.49
C ILE A 158 5.16 -13.11 -1.20
N ARG A 159 4.73 -12.19 -2.07
CA ARG A 159 3.41 -11.53 -1.96
C ARG A 159 2.29 -12.56 -1.97
N ASP A 160 2.33 -13.51 -2.91
CA ASP A 160 1.28 -14.54 -3.06
C ASP A 160 1.19 -15.53 -1.91
N ARG A 161 2.24 -15.62 -1.10
CA ARG A 161 2.29 -16.58 0.02
C ARG A 161 2.16 -15.89 1.38
N TYR A 162 2.72 -14.70 1.51
CA TYR A 162 2.97 -14.09 2.80
C TYR A 162 2.36 -12.70 2.98
N PHE A 163 1.76 -12.05 1.97
CA PHE A 163 1.29 -10.67 2.14
C PHE A 163 0.28 -10.54 3.30
N SER A 164 -0.77 -11.36 3.31
CA SER A 164 -1.80 -11.34 4.35
C SER A 164 -1.25 -11.70 5.73
N SER A 165 -0.37 -12.69 5.81
CA SER A 165 0.20 -13.14 7.08
C SER A 165 1.27 -12.19 7.60
N ALA A 166 2.05 -11.56 6.73
CA ALA A 166 3.03 -10.52 7.10
C ALA A 166 2.33 -9.27 7.62
N ALA A 167 1.23 -8.85 6.99
CA ALA A 167 0.44 -7.70 7.45
C ALA A 167 -0.22 -7.97 8.82
N THR A 168 -0.69 -9.20 9.06
CA THR A 168 -1.45 -9.56 10.28
C THR A 168 -0.56 -10.03 11.43
N ARG A 169 0.51 -10.78 11.17
CA ARG A 169 1.38 -11.44 12.16
C ARG A 169 2.86 -11.27 11.82
N PRO A 170 3.41 -10.03 11.86
CA PRO A 170 4.74 -9.76 11.35
C PRO A 170 5.84 -10.59 12.03
N ALA A 171 5.80 -10.71 13.37
CA ALA A 171 6.83 -11.43 14.13
C ALA A 171 7.01 -12.90 13.70
N GLN A 172 5.98 -13.53 13.13
CA GLN A 172 6.06 -14.93 12.67
C GLN A 172 6.57 -15.05 11.23
N VAL A 173 6.36 -14.02 10.42
CA VAL A 173 6.57 -14.08 8.97
C VAL A 173 7.87 -13.42 8.55
N PHE A 174 8.18 -12.25 9.12
CA PHE A 174 9.37 -11.47 8.75
C PHE A 174 10.69 -12.23 8.90
N PRO A 175 10.95 -12.99 9.98
CA PRO A 175 12.16 -13.79 10.08
C PRO A 175 12.32 -14.78 8.92
N VAL A 176 11.20 -15.38 8.46
CA VAL A 176 11.20 -16.33 7.35
C VAL A 176 11.50 -15.64 6.02
N ILE A 177 10.78 -14.55 5.70
CA ILE A 177 10.93 -13.87 4.41
C ILE A 177 12.24 -13.09 4.30
N VAL A 178 12.78 -12.57 5.40
CA VAL A 178 14.11 -11.92 5.42
C VAL A 178 15.19 -12.94 5.11
N ASN A 179 15.14 -14.13 5.73
CA ASN A 179 16.09 -15.21 5.41
C ASN A 179 16.00 -15.66 3.95
N LEU A 180 14.79 -15.79 3.40
CA LEU A 180 14.60 -16.07 1.96
C LEU A 180 15.23 -14.98 1.08
N ALA A 181 15.04 -13.71 1.45
CA ALA A 181 15.59 -12.60 0.71
C ALA A 181 17.12 -12.56 0.73
N GLN A 182 17.78 -12.97 1.82
CA GLN A 182 19.25 -13.10 1.85
C GLN A 182 19.77 -14.08 0.79
N HIS A 183 19.07 -15.19 0.57
CA HIS A 183 19.39 -16.12 -0.53
C HIS A 183 19.10 -15.55 -1.91
N HIS A 184 18.18 -14.60 -2.05
CA HIS A 184 17.93 -13.91 -3.31
C HIS A 184 18.97 -12.81 -3.58
N LEU A 185 19.36 -12.06 -2.56
CA LEU A 185 20.44 -11.06 -2.64
C LEU A 185 21.74 -11.67 -3.14
N SER A 186 22.16 -12.81 -2.57
CA SER A 186 23.40 -13.47 -3.00
C SER A 186 23.37 -14.00 -4.44
N LYS A 187 22.18 -14.14 -5.04
CA LYS A 187 21.99 -14.55 -6.44
C LYS A 187 21.94 -13.38 -7.42
N LEU A 188 21.92 -12.13 -6.95
CA LEU A 188 21.96 -10.97 -7.83
C LEU A 188 23.32 -10.92 -8.54
N LYS A 189 23.31 -10.80 -9.88
CA LYS A 189 24.52 -10.83 -10.71
C LYS A 189 25.47 -9.66 -10.42
N HIS A 190 24.92 -8.47 -10.19
CA HIS A 190 25.70 -7.24 -9.98
C HIS A 190 25.85 -6.94 -8.49
N LYS A 191 27.10 -6.81 -8.02
CA LYS A 191 27.39 -6.44 -6.62
C LYS A 191 26.80 -5.08 -6.23
N GLY A 192 26.72 -4.13 -7.16
CA GLY A 192 26.08 -2.83 -6.92
C GLY A 192 24.62 -2.96 -6.48
N ASN A 193 23.86 -3.85 -7.11
CA ASN A 193 22.47 -4.11 -6.74
C ASN A 193 22.35 -4.75 -5.35
N GLN A 194 23.27 -5.65 -4.98
CA GLN A 194 23.30 -6.24 -3.63
C GLN A 194 23.47 -5.15 -2.57
N ILE A 195 24.51 -4.32 -2.72
CA ILE A 195 24.83 -3.23 -1.80
C ILE A 195 23.67 -2.22 -1.71
N TYR A 196 23.05 -1.90 -2.85
CA TYR A 196 21.90 -0.99 -2.90
C TYR A 196 20.72 -1.50 -2.08
N PHE A 197 20.28 -2.74 -2.29
CA PHE A 197 19.15 -3.30 -1.56
C PHE A 197 19.46 -3.56 -0.08
N GLU A 198 20.68 -3.97 0.24
CA GLU A 198 21.14 -4.11 1.64
C GLU A 198 21.05 -2.78 2.39
N LYS A 199 21.49 -1.68 1.77
CA LYS A 199 21.38 -0.33 2.36
C LYS A 199 19.92 0.08 2.61
N ILE A 200 19.01 -0.22 1.67
CA ILE A 200 17.58 0.08 1.86
C ILE A 200 17.00 -0.76 2.99
N ILE A 201 17.28 -2.07 3.01
CA ILE A 201 16.80 -2.98 4.05
C ILE A 201 17.31 -2.51 5.43
N GLN A 202 18.58 -2.14 5.53
CA GLN A 202 19.18 -1.62 6.76
C GLN A 202 18.50 -0.32 7.21
N ASN A 203 18.31 0.65 6.33
CA ASN A 203 17.63 1.91 6.66
C ASN A 203 16.19 1.71 7.14
N ILE A 204 15.47 0.74 6.55
CA ILE A 204 14.11 0.44 6.96
C ILE A 204 14.10 -0.19 8.36
N LEU A 205 15.01 -1.14 8.62
CA LEU A 205 15.08 -1.91 9.86
C LEU A 205 15.74 -1.18 11.03
N GLU A 206 16.63 -0.22 10.80
CA GLU A 206 17.39 0.47 11.86
C GLU A 206 16.52 1.00 13.03
N PRO A 207 15.38 1.69 12.79
CA PRO A 207 14.50 2.10 13.89
C PRO A 207 13.51 1.03 14.35
N VAL A 208 13.41 -0.11 13.64
CA VAL A 208 12.51 -1.22 14.01
C VAL A 208 13.17 -2.03 15.12
N LYS A 209 12.82 -1.71 16.36
CA LYS A 209 13.35 -2.41 17.55
C LYS A 209 12.87 -3.86 17.64
N GLU A 210 11.57 -4.06 17.45
CA GLU A 210 10.92 -5.37 17.57
C GLU A 210 9.78 -5.48 16.55
N TYR A 211 9.49 -6.71 16.12
CA TYR A 211 8.31 -6.98 15.29
C TYR A 211 7.06 -7.07 16.16
N PRO A 212 5.91 -6.53 15.73
CA PRO A 212 4.66 -6.64 16.48
C PRO A 212 4.31 -8.10 16.81
N HIS A 213 4.19 -8.39 18.11
CA HIS A 213 3.76 -9.68 18.63
C HIS A 213 2.24 -9.76 18.67
N GLY A 214 1.66 -10.79 18.05
CA GLY A 214 0.21 -10.99 17.98
C GLY A 214 -0.40 -10.50 16.67
N ASN A 215 -1.72 -10.29 16.69
CA ASN A 215 -2.44 -9.81 15.50
C ASN A 215 -2.40 -8.29 15.45
N VAL A 216 -1.88 -7.74 14.35
CA VAL A 216 -1.88 -6.30 14.07
C VAL A 216 -3.31 -5.81 13.85
N SER A 217 -3.61 -4.60 14.34
CA SER A 217 -4.92 -3.95 14.13
C SER A 217 -5.24 -3.72 12.66
N LEU A 218 -6.50 -3.39 12.32
CA LEU A 218 -6.85 -3.04 10.94
C LEU A 218 -6.10 -1.80 10.47
N GLU A 219 -5.88 -0.86 11.38
CA GLU A 219 -5.19 0.39 11.10
C GLU A 219 -3.70 0.14 10.82
N GLY A 220 -3.06 -0.73 11.62
CA GLY A 220 -1.69 -1.18 11.36
C GLY A 220 -1.55 -1.96 10.05
N GLN A 221 -2.52 -2.84 9.74
CA GLN A 221 -2.57 -3.52 8.43
C GLN A 221 -2.73 -2.52 7.27
N GLY A 222 -3.49 -1.44 7.49
CA GLY A 222 -3.59 -0.30 6.59
C GLY A 222 -2.25 0.37 6.34
N LEU A 223 -1.53 0.70 7.40
CA LEU A 223 -0.19 1.32 7.34
C LEU A 223 0.81 0.41 6.61
N PHE A 224 0.83 -0.88 6.93
CA PHE A 224 1.61 -1.87 6.20
C PHE A 224 1.32 -1.86 4.69
N THR A 225 0.03 -1.85 4.34
CA THR A 225 -0.38 -1.87 2.93
C THR A 225 0.05 -0.60 2.19
N LEU A 226 -0.06 0.56 2.84
CA LEU A 226 0.38 1.85 2.29
C LEU A 226 1.90 1.91 2.12
N GLY A 227 2.67 1.46 3.12
CA GLY A 227 4.12 1.40 3.04
C GLY A 227 4.60 0.47 1.92
N TYR A 228 3.94 -0.68 1.76
CA TYR A 228 4.17 -1.58 0.64
C TYR A 228 3.90 -0.90 -0.71
N TYR A 229 2.75 -0.25 -0.85
CA TYR A 229 2.37 0.42 -2.09
C TYR A 229 3.35 1.56 -2.45
N HIS A 230 3.65 2.44 -1.50
CA HIS A 230 4.58 3.55 -1.69
C HIS A 230 5.97 3.09 -2.11
N GLN A 231 6.55 2.11 -1.42
CA GLN A 231 7.88 1.61 -1.74
C GLN A 231 7.90 0.89 -3.10
N LYS A 232 6.82 0.19 -3.45
CA LYS A 232 6.69 -0.43 -4.78
C LYS A 232 6.68 0.63 -5.87
N GLN A 233 5.89 1.70 -5.72
CA GLN A 233 5.85 2.81 -6.69
C GLN A 233 7.22 3.52 -6.80
N ASP A 234 7.92 3.71 -5.69
CA ASP A 234 9.27 4.30 -5.70
C ASP A 234 10.28 3.45 -6.48
N LEU A 235 10.29 2.14 -6.23
CA LEU A 235 11.17 1.20 -6.95
C LEU A 235 10.87 1.13 -8.45
N PHE A 236 9.62 1.32 -8.87
CA PHE A 236 9.27 1.39 -10.29
C PHE A 236 9.74 2.68 -10.96
N LYS A 237 9.62 3.84 -10.29
CA LYS A 237 10.09 5.12 -10.87
C LYS A 237 11.58 5.12 -11.17
N LYS A 238 12.40 4.55 -10.27
CA LYS A 238 13.85 4.45 -10.48
C LYS A 238 14.22 3.62 -11.71
N LYS A 239 13.37 2.66 -12.10
CA LYS A 239 13.53 1.90 -13.34
C LYS A 239 13.23 2.76 -14.58
N GLU A 240 12.23 3.63 -14.51
CA GLU A 240 11.85 4.51 -15.64
C GLU A 240 12.80 5.71 -15.81
N SER A 241 13.39 6.22 -14.73
CA SER A 241 14.34 7.34 -14.78
C SER A 241 15.74 6.95 -15.25
N GLY A 242 16.02 5.66 -15.48
CA GLY A 242 17.37 5.20 -15.86
C GLY A 242 18.42 5.41 -14.77
N GLU A 243 18.01 5.73 -13.54
CA GLU A 243 18.91 5.86 -12.38
C GLU A 243 19.30 4.49 -11.77
N GLU A 244 18.95 3.39 -12.43
CA GLU A 244 19.71 2.15 -12.28
C GLU A 244 21.06 2.37 -12.98
N VAL A 245 22.16 2.18 -12.26
CA VAL A 245 23.53 2.22 -12.82
C VAL A 245 23.52 1.48 -14.16
N GLU A 246 23.66 2.23 -15.25
CA GLU A 246 23.69 1.78 -16.63
C GLU A 246 24.84 0.78 -16.83
N GLU A 247 24.56 -0.51 -16.94
CA GLU A 247 25.51 -1.50 -17.49
C GLU A 247 24.76 -2.61 -18.26
N GLU A 248 23.84 -2.23 -19.16
CA GLU A 248 23.29 -3.15 -20.18
C GLU A 248 24.01 -3.05 -21.54
N GLN A 249 25.23 -2.51 -21.60
CA GLN A 249 26.06 -2.52 -22.80
C GLN A 249 27.50 -2.95 -22.52
N GLU A 250 27.71 -4.22 -22.18
CA GLU A 250 29.01 -4.88 -22.34
C GLU A 250 28.80 -6.40 -22.43
N GLN A 251 28.06 -6.83 -23.46
CA GLN A 251 27.98 -8.23 -23.85
C GLN A 251 27.52 -8.33 -25.31
N GLU A 252 28.35 -7.84 -26.23
CA GLU A 252 28.47 -8.35 -27.60
C GLU A 252 29.70 -7.67 -28.25
N ASP A 253 30.88 -8.27 -28.00
CA ASP A 253 31.98 -8.44 -28.96
C ASP A 253 32.95 -9.52 -28.44
#